data_AF-U4KUF4-F1
#
_entry.id   AF-U4KUF4-F1
#
_cell.length_a   1.000
_cell.length_b   1.000
_cell.length_c   1.000
_cell.angle_alpha   90.00
_cell.angle_beta   90.00
_cell.angle_gamma   90.00
#
_symmetry.space_group_name_H-M   'P 1'
#
loop_
_entity.id
_entity.type
_entity.pdbx_description
1 polymer ?
#
loop_
_entity_poly.entity_id
_entity_poly.type
_entity_poly.pdbx_seq_one_letter_code
_entity_poly.pdbx_strand_id
1 'polypeptide(L)'
;MEHADIHSPTINIRSGGQAAPAPVSGDGATATASPTDTAAHVFQLMKTKEGIEEELKALGSVLDSHKVTMKTTLTTFDGYPRDDIDIAQIRTTRTRIIRLRNDYKDIMKQIEAGLHAHHAATAAASEKEAELAAAAAAERISSGSSLTSAVVTSTAEVTTPFAKINSVEPGSPAEEAGLKRGDYLKKFGGVNALNHDGLKALAKEVGVNDGKQIPLLISRDNLDIQLTLTPKTWSGRGKLGCHILPL
;
A
#
# COMPACT_ATOMS: atom_id res chain seq x y z
N MET A 1 -9.56 -49.25 -54.37
CA MET A 1 -9.98 -48.48 -55.55
C MET A 1 -11.06 -47.53 -55.08
N GLU A 2 -10.74 -46.23 -54.96
CA GLU A 2 -11.12 -45.20 -55.95
C GLU A 2 -12.55 -44.70 -55.64
N HIS A 3 -12.90 -43.41 -55.58
CA HIS A 3 -12.27 -42.16 -55.95
C HIS A 3 -12.94 -41.06 -55.09
N ALA A 4 -12.21 -39.99 -54.78
CA ALA A 4 -12.76 -38.78 -54.19
C ALA A 4 -13.64 -38.05 -55.22
N ASP A 5 -14.72 -37.39 -54.76
CA ASP A 5 -15.29 -36.25 -55.48
C ASP A 5 -15.72 -35.15 -54.51
N ILE A 6 -15.18 -33.98 -54.79
CA ILE A 6 -15.24 -32.70 -54.09
C ILE A 6 -16.25 -31.83 -54.82
N HIS A 7 -17.29 -31.31 -54.17
CA HIS A 7 -17.97 -30.09 -54.63
C HIS A 7 -18.43 -29.24 -53.43
N SER A 8 -17.90 -28.02 -53.36
CA SER A 8 -18.15 -26.97 -52.36
C SER A 8 -19.44 -26.14 -52.70
N PRO A 9 -19.73 -25.00 -52.03
CA PRO A 9 -20.92 -24.80 -51.20
C PRO A 9 -22.02 -23.93 -51.86
N THR A 10 -23.28 -24.12 -51.46
CA THR A 10 -24.38 -23.20 -51.82
C THR A 10 -24.54 -22.11 -50.76
N ILE A 11 -24.23 -20.89 -51.17
CA ILE A 11 -24.53 -19.63 -50.50
C ILE A 11 -26.04 -19.40 -50.55
N ASN A 12 -26.67 -19.11 -49.40
CA ASN A 12 -28.06 -18.65 -49.34
C ASN A 12 -28.10 -17.24 -48.76
N ILE A 13 -28.20 -16.25 -49.65
CA ILE A 13 -28.41 -14.84 -49.34
C ILE A 13 -29.93 -14.61 -49.28
N ARG A 14 -30.45 -14.21 -48.10
CA ARG A 14 -31.75 -13.52 -48.01
C ARG A 14 -31.60 -12.21 -47.26
N SER A 15 -31.96 -11.17 -48.00
CA SER A 15 -32.02 -9.76 -47.69
C SER A 15 -33.12 -9.45 -46.65
N GLY A 16 -32.86 -8.46 -45.81
CA GLY A 16 -33.82 -7.86 -44.89
C GLY A 16 -33.20 -6.63 -44.23
N GLY A 17 -33.22 -5.50 -44.95
CA GLY A 17 -32.80 -4.22 -44.40
C GLY A 17 -33.81 -3.65 -43.43
N GLN A 18 -33.36 -3.09 -42.32
CA GLN A 18 -34.08 -2.03 -41.62
C GLN A 18 -33.14 -1.17 -40.75
N ALA A 19 -33.19 0.13 -41.07
CA ALA A 19 -32.92 1.34 -40.29
C ALA A 19 -32.04 1.30 -39.02
N ALA A 20 -31.05 2.19 -39.02
CA ALA A 20 -30.32 2.67 -37.86
C ALA A 20 -31.24 3.25 -36.77
N PRO A 21 -30.77 3.24 -35.51
CA PRO A 21 -30.94 4.41 -34.65
C PRO A 21 -29.60 4.96 -34.14
N ALA A 22 -29.61 6.29 -34.02
CA ALA A 22 -28.59 7.23 -33.55
C ALA A 22 -27.98 6.90 -32.16
N PRO A 23 -26.83 7.52 -31.80
CA PRO A 23 -26.10 7.27 -30.56
C PRO A 23 -26.86 7.74 -29.33
N VAL A 24 -27.02 6.84 -28.35
CA VAL A 24 -27.45 7.23 -27.00
C VAL A 24 -26.26 7.81 -26.24
N SER A 25 -26.24 9.14 -26.18
CA SER A 25 -25.57 9.88 -25.13
C SER A 25 -26.29 9.66 -23.80
N GLY A 26 -25.53 9.45 -22.73
CA GLY A 26 -25.96 9.71 -21.35
C GLY A 26 -26.32 8.48 -20.53
N ASP A 27 -25.34 7.98 -19.77
CA ASP A 27 -25.37 7.98 -18.29
C ASP A 27 -23.94 7.59 -17.84
N GLY A 28 -23.19 8.39 -17.08
CA GLY A 28 -23.64 8.89 -15.80
C GLY A 28 -23.45 7.86 -14.68
N ALA A 29 -22.45 6.98 -14.75
CA ALA A 29 -22.06 6.13 -13.61
C ALA A 29 -20.57 6.25 -13.32
N THR A 30 -20.16 7.43 -12.85
CA THR A 30 -19.04 7.52 -11.90
C THR A 30 -19.48 6.74 -10.67
N ALA A 31 -19.25 5.43 -10.69
CA ALA A 31 -19.23 4.64 -9.47
C ALA A 31 -18.10 5.22 -8.63
N THR A 32 -18.45 6.07 -7.66
CA THR A 32 -17.63 6.34 -6.49
C THR A 32 -17.45 5.00 -5.77
N ALA A 33 -16.50 4.20 -6.28
CA ALA A 33 -16.07 2.98 -5.65
C ALA A 33 -15.62 3.36 -4.24
N SER A 34 -16.28 2.75 -3.26
CA SER A 34 -15.92 2.94 -1.87
C SER A 34 -14.44 2.55 -1.67
N PRO A 35 -13.70 3.19 -0.75
CA PRO A 35 -12.29 2.86 -0.50
C PRO A 35 -12.09 1.38 -0.12
N THR A 36 -13.14 0.71 0.35
CA THR A 36 -13.15 -0.70 0.71
C THR A 36 -13.15 -1.63 -0.52
N ASP A 37 -13.85 -1.25 -1.59
CA ASP A 37 -13.94 -2.05 -2.83
C ASP A 37 -12.62 -2.05 -3.61
N THR A 38 -11.91 -0.92 -3.63
CA THR A 38 -10.62 -0.81 -4.32
C THR A 38 -9.55 -1.64 -3.64
N ALA A 39 -9.51 -1.65 -2.30
CA ALA A 39 -8.61 -2.49 -1.53
C ALA A 39 -8.88 -3.98 -1.79
N ALA A 40 -10.13 -4.43 -1.72
CA ALA A 40 -10.51 -5.82 -1.99
C ALA A 40 -10.11 -6.26 -3.41
N HIS A 41 -10.30 -5.39 -4.41
CA HIS A 41 -9.90 -5.66 -5.78
C HIS A 41 -8.37 -5.83 -5.92
N VAL A 42 -7.59 -4.96 -5.27
CA VAL A 42 -6.11 -5.07 -5.26
C VAL A 42 -5.65 -6.38 -4.61
N PHE A 43 -6.24 -6.79 -3.49
CA PHE A 43 -5.92 -8.08 -2.87
C PHE A 43 -6.23 -9.27 -3.79
N GLN A 44 -7.34 -9.23 -4.51
CA GLN A 44 -7.68 -10.27 -5.48
C GLN A 44 -6.65 -10.33 -6.62
N LEU A 45 -6.20 -9.17 -7.12
CA LEU A 45 -5.15 -9.09 -8.14
C LEU A 45 -3.80 -9.62 -7.65
N MET A 46 -3.46 -9.41 -6.38
CA MET A 46 -2.24 -9.98 -5.78
C MET A 46 -2.31 -11.51 -5.74
N LYS A 47 -3.46 -12.08 -5.38
CA LYS A 47 -3.66 -13.53 -5.39
C LYS A 47 -3.58 -14.13 -6.78
N THR A 48 -4.16 -13.47 -7.80
CA THR A 48 -4.03 -13.94 -9.19
C THR A 48 -2.60 -13.83 -9.69
N LYS A 49 -1.86 -12.78 -9.29
CA LYS A 49 -0.44 -12.61 -9.57
C LYS A 49 0.39 -13.77 -9.03
N GLU A 50 0.17 -14.19 -7.79
CA GLU A 50 0.85 -15.36 -7.19
C GLU A 50 0.58 -16.64 -7.99
N GLY A 51 -0.68 -16.90 -8.37
CA GLY A 51 -1.03 -18.08 -9.18
C GLY A 51 -0.33 -18.09 -10.56
N ILE A 52 -0.22 -16.92 -11.20
CA ILE A 52 0.51 -16.79 -12.48
C ILE A 52 2.01 -17.04 -12.28
N GLU A 53 2.61 -16.57 -11.18
CA GLU A 53 4.02 -16.81 -10.87
C GLU A 53 4.31 -18.30 -10.64
N GLU A 54 3.43 -19.00 -9.93
CA GLU A 54 3.53 -20.45 -9.73
C GLU A 54 3.44 -21.20 -11.07
N GLU A 55 2.50 -20.83 -11.94
CA GLU A 55 2.35 -21.44 -13.26
C GLU A 55 3.57 -21.15 -14.16
N LEU A 56 4.08 -19.92 -14.14
CA LEU A 56 5.31 -19.54 -14.85
C LEU A 56 6.50 -20.36 -14.38
N LYS A 57 6.62 -20.60 -13.07
CA LYS A 57 7.68 -21.44 -12.49
C LYS A 57 7.55 -22.90 -12.93
N ALA A 58 6.34 -23.44 -12.93
CA ALA A 58 6.08 -24.81 -13.39
C ALA A 58 6.44 -24.99 -14.87
N LEU A 59 5.97 -24.09 -15.74
CA LEU A 59 6.29 -24.11 -17.17
C LEU A 59 7.79 -23.85 -17.44
N GLY A 60 8.44 -23.04 -16.60
CA GLY A 60 9.89 -22.84 -16.62
C GLY A 60 10.65 -24.14 -16.36
N SER A 61 10.26 -24.89 -15.33
CA SER A 61 10.86 -26.19 -15.00
C SER A 61 10.73 -27.20 -16.14
N VAL A 62 9.62 -27.15 -16.89
CA VAL A 62 9.42 -28.00 -18.09
C VAL A 62 10.42 -27.64 -19.19
N LEU A 63 10.71 -26.35 -19.39
CA LEU A 63 11.73 -25.93 -20.36
C LEU A 63 13.15 -26.36 -19.92
N ASP A 64 13.43 -26.24 -18.62
CA ASP A 64 14.72 -26.63 -18.03
C ASP A 64 14.97 -28.14 -18.15
N SER A 65 13.94 -28.98 -18.01
CA SER A 65 14.08 -30.44 -18.18
C SER A 65 14.51 -30.83 -19.59
N HIS A 66 14.06 -30.08 -20.60
CA HIS A 66 14.49 -30.25 -21.99
C HIS A 66 15.79 -29.49 -22.32
N LYS A 67 16.41 -28.82 -21.34
CA LYS A 67 17.62 -27.98 -21.52
C LYS A 67 17.46 -26.90 -22.59
N VAL A 68 16.25 -26.38 -22.74
CA VAL A 68 15.88 -25.41 -23.77
C VAL A 68 15.37 -24.14 -23.11
N THR A 69 15.79 -22.98 -23.60
CA THR A 69 15.29 -21.68 -23.13
C THR A 69 14.21 -21.16 -24.08
N MET A 70 13.59 -20.03 -23.73
CA MET A 70 12.63 -19.34 -24.59
C MET A 70 13.11 -18.98 -26.00
N LYS A 71 14.42 -18.78 -26.18
CA LYS A 71 15.01 -18.27 -27.42
C LYS A 71 15.77 -19.34 -28.23
N THR A 72 15.94 -20.54 -27.68
CA THR A 72 16.73 -21.59 -28.32
C THR A 72 16.07 -22.05 -29.62
N THR A 73 16.87 -22.31 -30.66
CA THR A 73 16.40 -22.83 -31.94
C THR A 73 15.81 -24.23 -31.77
N LEU A 74 14.71 -24.51 -32.46
CA LEU A 74 14.03 -25.82 -32.45
C LEU A 74 14.38 -26.67 -33.69
N THR A 75 15.27 -26.16 -34.52
CA THR A 75 15.72 -26.80 -35.75
C THR A 75 17.23 -27.00 -35.70
N THR A 76 17.68 -28.03 -36.41
CA THR A 76 19.08 -28.29 -36.68
C THR A 76 19.61 -27.32 -37.75
N PHE A 77 20.92 -27.32 -38.01
CA PHE A 77 21.59 -26.44 -38.98
C PHE A 77 21.06 -26.58 -40.42
N ASP A 78 20.55 -27.76 -40.76
CA ASP A 78 19.93 -28.08 -42.05
C ASP A 78 18.48 -27.57 -42.19
N GLY A 79 17.90 -27.03 -41.11
CA GLY A 79 16.52 -26.54 -41.06
C GLY A 79 15.47 -27.60 -40.71
N TYR A 80 15.88 -28.83 -40.38
CA TYR A 80 14.94 -29.89 -39.96
C TYR A 80 14.61 -29.80 -38.45
N PRO A 81 13.41 -30.20 -38.01
CA PRO A 81 13.06 -30.35 -36.59
C PRO A 81 14.09 -31.20 -35.85
N ARG A 82 14.55 -30.71 -34.69
CA ARG A 82 15.41 -31.47 -33.79
C ARG A 82 14.69 -32.71 -33.25
N ASP A 83 15.38 -33.84 -33.25
CA ASP A 83 14.88 -35.15 -32.84
C ASP A 83 15.10 -35.45 -31.35
N ASP A 84 16.07 -34.79 -30.72
CA ASP A 84 16.42 -34.94 -29.31
C ASP A 84 15.42 -34.27 -28.33
N ILE A 85 14.43 -33.53 -28.85
CA ILE A 85 13.54 -32.69 -28.05
C ILE A 85 12.09 -32.75 -28.56
N ASP A 86 11.11 -32.73 -27.65
CA ASP A 86 9.70 -32.57 -28.02
C ASP A 86 9.38 -31.11 -28.40
N ILE A 87 9.44 -30.84 -29.69
CA ILE A 87 9.17 -29.53 -30.27
C ILE A 87 7.73 -29.08 -30.06
N ALA A 88 6.77 -30.02 -30.09
CA ALA A 88 5.38 -29.69 -29.92
C ALA A 88 5.15 -29.15 -28.51
N GLN A 89 5.58 -29.90 -27.48
CA GLN A 89 5.46 -29.50 -26.08
C GLN A 89 6.16 -28.17 -25.82
N ILE A 90 7.38 -27.98 -26.33
CA ILE A 90 8.12 -26.73 -26.13
C ILE A 90 7.39 -25.55 -26.78
N ARG A 91 6.86 -25.72 -27.99
CA ARG A 91 6.14 -24.65 -28.68
C ARG A 91 4.91 -24.21 -27.89
N THR A 92 4.09 -25.15 -27.41
CA THR A 92 2.93 -24.84 -26.55
C THR A 92 3.35 -24.19 -25.24
N THR A 93 4.39 -24.72 -24.59
CA THR A 93 4.92 -24.20 -23.33
C THR A 93 5.40 -22.76 -23.48
N ARG A 94 6.17 -22.46 -24.54
CA ARG A 94 6.64 -21.11 -24.85
C ARG A 94 5.48 -20.15 -25.11
N THR A 95 4.51 -20.55 -25.94
CA THR A 95 3.33 -19.70 -26.21
C THR A 95 2.56 -19.41 -24.93
N ARG A 96 2.40 -20.38 -24.04
CA ARG A 96 1.70 -20.21 -22.77
C ARG A 96 2.42 -19.25 -21.83
N ILE A 97 3.74 -19.41 -21.65
CA ILE A 97 4.53 -18.48 -20.85
C ILE A 97 4.48 -17.05 -21.42
N ILE A 98 4.49 -16.87 -22.75
CA ILE A 98 4.38 -15.52 -23.35
C ILE A 98 3.05 -14.86 -22.96
N ARG A 99 1.94 -15.59 -23.05
CA ARG A 99 0.62 -15.09 -22.64
C ARG A 99 0.60 -14.71 -21.17
N LEU A 100 1.02 -15.63 -20.30
CA LEU A 100 1.09 -15.40 -18.85
C LEU A 100 1.98 -14.21 -18.46
N ARG A 101 3.09 -13.98 -19.18
CA ARG A 101 3.94 -12.81 -18.94
C ARG A 101 3.27 -11.50 -19.31
N ASN A 102 2.48 -11.48 -20.39
CA ASN A 102 1.71 -10.31 -20.76
C ASN A 102 0.60 -10.06 -19.72
N ASP A 103 -0.14 -11.10 -19.34
CA ASP A 103 -1.18 -11.02 -18.32
C ASP A 103 -0.62 -10.54 -16.97
N TYR A 104 0.55 -11.05 -16.57
CA TYR A 104 1.27 -10.59 -15.38
C TYR A 104 1.60 -9.10 -15.45
N LYS A 105 2.07 -8.61 -16.60
CA LYS A 105 2.37 -7.19 -16.80
C LYS A 105 1.11 -6.33 -16.67
N ASP A 106 -0.02 -6.80 -17.21
CA ASP A 106 -1.29 -6.09 -17.12
C ASP A 106 -1.83 -6.08 -15.69
N ILE A 107 -1.74 -7.19 -14.96
CA ILE A 107 -2.13 -7.28 -13.54
C ILE A 107 -1.25 -6.36 -12.68
N MET A 108 0.07 -6.34 -12.89
CA MET A 108 0.96 -5.43 -12.16
C MET A 108 0.58 -3.96 -12.38
N LYS A 109 0.21 -3.60 -13.62
CA LYS A 109 -0.28 -2.24 -13.94
C LYS A 109 -1.60 -1.91 -13.22
N GLN A 110 -2.51 -2.88 -13.12
CA GLN A 110 -3.76 -2.71 -12.38
C GLN A 110 -3.55 -2.57 -10.88
N ILE A 111 -2.62 -3.34 -10.30
CA ILE A 111 -2.24 -3.23 -8.89
C ILE A 111 -1.65 -1.84 -8.59
N GLU A 112 -0.75 -1.35 -9.44
CA GLU A 112 -0.16 -0.01 -9.31
C GLU A 112 -1.25 1.07 -9.31
N ALA A 113 -2.17 1.03 -10.29
CA ALA A 113 -3.28 1.97 -10.39
C ALA A 113 -4.22 1.89 -9.18
N GLY A 114 -4.56 0.69 -8.72
CA GLY A 114 -5.42 0.47 -7.56
C GLY A 114 -4.80 0.97 -6.25
N LEU A 115 -3.49 0.78 -6.06
CA LEU A 115 -2.77 1.26 -4.89
C LEU A 115 -2.71 2.80 -4.86
N HIS A 116 -2.43 3.42 -6.01
CA HIS A 116 -2.46 4.88 -6.13
C HIS A 116 -3.85 5.44 -5.83
N ALA A 117 -4.91 4.81 -6.35
CA ALA A 117 -6.29 5.22 -6.07
C ALA A 117 -6.64 5.09 -4.58
N HIS A 118 -6.24 4.00 -3.93
CA HIS A 118 -6.46 3.80 -2.49
C HIS A 118 -5.72 4.84 -1.63
N HIS A 119 -4.46 5.16 -1.97
CA HIS A 119 -3.68 6.15 -1.23
C HIS A 119 -4.22 7.57 -1.45
N ALA A 120 -4.63 7.90 -2.67
CA ALA A 120 -5.28 9.17 -2.98
C ALA A 120 -6.62 9.32 -2.24
N ALA A 121 -7.42 8.25 -2.19
CA ALA A 121 -8.69 8.25 -1.46
C ALA A 121 -8.48 8.40 0.06
N THR A 122 -7.49 7.70 0.63
CA THR A 122 -7.14 7.80 2.06
C THR A 122 -6.58 9.19 2.40
N ALA A 123 -5.72 9.76 1.55
CA ALA A 123 -5.22 11.12 1.72
C ALA A 123 -6.35 12.16 1.68
N ALA A 124 -7.22 12.09 0.66
CA ALA A 124 -8.37 12.99 0.55
C ALA A 124 -9.39 12.81 1.70
N ALA A 125 -9.55 11.59 2.24
CA ALA A 125 -10.37 11.35 3.42
C ALA A 125 -9.74 11.99 4.68
N SER A 126 -8.43 11.86 4.86
CA SER A 126 -7.71 12.50 5.97
C SER A 126 -7.75 14.03 5.89
N GLU A 127 -7.69 14.61 4.69
CA GLU A 127 -7.81 16.05 4.46
C GLU A 127 -9.24 16.54 4.72
N LYS A 128 -10.27 15.80 4.26
CA LYS A 128 -11.67 16.10 4.57
C LYS A 128 -11.98 15.98 6.05
N GLU A 129 -11.44 14.99 6.75
CA GLU A 129 -11.56 14.86 8.20
C GLU A 129 -10.86 16.03 8.93
N ALA A 130 -9.70 16.48 8.43
CA ALA A 130 -9.02 17.66 8.96
C ALA A 130 -9.80 18.97 8.70
N GLU A 131 -10.43 19.10 7.53
CA GLU A 131 -11.24 20.28 7.17
C GLU A 131 -12.60 20.30 7.90
N LEU A 132 -13.27 19.15 8.06
CA LEU A 132 -14.46 19.03 8.91
C LEU A 132 -14.12 19.25 10.39
N ALA A 133 -12.95 18.81 10.87
CA ALA A 133 -12.49 19.09 12.22
C ALA A 133 -12.18 20.59 12.42
N ALA A 134 -11.63 21.26 11.40
CA ALA A 134 -11.38 22.71 11.42
C ALA A 134 -12.70 23.52 11.36
N ALA A 135 -13.68 23.08 10.56
CA ALA A 135 -15.00 23.71 10.48
C ALA A 135 -15.84 23.49 11.75
N ALA A 136 -15.80 22.29 12.35
CA ALA A 136 -16.44 22.00 13.64
C ALA A 136 -15.75 22.73 14.81
N ALA A 137 -14.45 22.99 14.73
CA ALA A 137 -13.75 23.86 15.67
C ALA A 137 -14.16 25.34 15.51
N ALA A 138 -14.47 25.80 14.30
CA ALA A 138 -14.95 27.15 14.04
C ALA A 138 -16.41 27.38 14.50
N GLU A 139 -17.31 26.41 14.35
CA GLU A 139 -18.69 26.50 14.88
C GLU A 139 -18.74 26.51 16.41
N ARG A 140 -17.80 25.86 17.09
CA ARG A 140 -17.69 25.86 18.57
C ARG A 140 -17.22 27.20 19.15
N ILE A 141 -16.75 28.14 18.33
CA ILE A 141 -16.33 29.48 18.76
C ILE A 141 -17.53 30.46 18.84
N SER A 142 -18.64 30.18 18.14
CA SER A 142 -19.81 31.08 18.10
C SER A 142 -20.79 30.89 19.27
N SER A 143 -20.72 29.80 20.02
CA SER A 143 -21.58 29.56 21.19
C SER A 143 -20.73 29.59 22.45
N GLY A 144 -20.43 30.80 22.92
CA GLY A 144 -19.56 31.01 24.08
C GLY A 144 -20.14 30.45 25.37
N SER A 145 -19.43 29.51 26.01
CA SER A 145 -19.19 29.53 27.46
C SER A 145 -18.15 28.48 27.89
N SER A 146 -17.07 29.00 28.48
CA SER A 146 -16.27 28.46 29.60
C SER A 146 -15.42 27.19 29.43
N LEU A 147 -14.09 27.43 29.46
CA LEU A 147 -13.00 26.63 30.05
C LEU A 147 -13.25 25.14 30.35
N THR A 148 -12.63 24.24 29.56
CA THR A 148 -11.55 23.33 29.97
C THR A 148 -11.42 22.15 28.98
N SER A 149 -10.16 21.77 28.73
CA SER A 149 -9.68 20.49 28.20
C SER A 149 -10.00 20.12 26.75
N ALA A 150 -9.02 20.49 25.92
CA ALA A 150 -8.49 19.80 24.76
C ALA A 150 -9.15 18.47 24.36
N VAL A 151 -9.90 18.59 23.26
CA VAL A 151 -10.06 17.67 22.13
C VAL A 151 -8.98 16.58 22.06
N VAL A 152 -9.41 15.32 22.18
CA VAL A 152 -8.64 14.13 21.80
C VAL A 152 -9.17 13.69 20.43
N THR A 153 -8.43 14.02 19.37
CA THR A 153 -8.66 13.47 18.02
C THR A 153 -7.77 12.23 17.89
N SER A 154 -8.39 11.06 18.03
CA SER A 154 -7.76 9.76 17.89
C SER A 154 -7.62 9.37 16.42
N THR A 155 -6.56 9.83 15.76
CA THR A 155 -6.01 9.16 14.57
C THR A 155 -5.09 8.04 15.03
N ALA A 156 -5.65 6.83 15.14
CA ALA A 156 -4.92 5.60 15.43
C ALA A 156 -4.09 5.17 14.20
N GLU A 157 -3.01 5.91 13.92
CA GLU A 157 -1.89 5.35 13.16
C GLU A 157 -1.28 4.26 14.04
N VAL A 158 -1.48 2.99 13.67
CA VAL A 158 -0.86 1.83 14.35
C VAL A 158 0.65 1.95 14.25
N THR A 159 1.24 2.67 15.20
CA THR A 159 2.67 2.91 15.30
C THR A 159 3.25 1.94 16.31
N THR A 160 4.21 1.14 15.86
CA THR A 160 4.97 0.26 16.75
C THR A 160 5.75 1.11 17.75
N PRO A 161 5.76 0.74 19.05
CA PRO A 161 6.63 1.42 20.00
C PRO A 161 8.09 1.13 19.65
N PHE A 162 8.96 2.13 19.77
CA PHE A 162 10.39 2.01 19.47
C PHE A 162 11.29 2.30 20.67
N ALA A 163 10.73 2.86 21.74
CA ALA A 163 11.49 3.18 22.95
C ALA A 163 10.63 3.02 24.21
N LYS A 164 11.30 2.88 25.36
CA LYS A 164 10.66 2.78 26.68
C LYS A 164 11.23 3.82 27.64
N ILE A 165 10.36 4.41 28.44
CA ILE A 165 10.75 5.34 29.49
C ILE A 165 11.17 4.56 30.74
N ASN A 166 12.45 4.65 31.11
CA ASN A 166 13.00 3.96 32.27
C ASN A 166 12.88 4.77 33.56
N SER A 167 13.08 6.09 33.49
CA SER A 167 12.92 7.01 34.61
C SER A 167 12.53 8.41 34.13
N VAL A 168 11.84 9.14 34.99
CA VAL A 168 11.47 10.55 34.79
C VAL A 168 11.85 11.29 36.06
N GLU A 169 12.51 12.43 35.92
CA GLU A 169 12.98 13.23 37.04
C GLU A 169 11.91 14.21 37.52
N PRO A 170 11.78 14.43 38.85
CA PRO A 170 10.81 15.37 39.40
C PRO A 170 11.08 16.83 38.96
N GLY A 171 10.03 17.56 38.60
CA GLY A 171 10.12 18.94 38.10
C GLY A 171 10.77 19.06 36.73
N SER A 172 10.90 17.96 35.99
CA SER A 172 11.41 17.97 34.62
C SER A 172 10.31 18.29 33.60
N PRO A 173 10.66 18.84 32.43
CA PRO A 173 9.68 19.00 31.34
C PRO A 173 9.01 17.70 30.90
N ALA A 174 9.65 16.53 31.08
CA ALA A 174 9.02 15.23 30.85
C ALA A 174 7.91 14.92 31.86
N GLU A 175 8.13 15.21 33.15
CA GLU A 175 7.09 15.04 34.18
C GLU A 175 5.95 16.04 34.00
N GLU A 176 6.26 17.29 33.70
CA GLU A 176 5.26 18.34 33.40
C GLU A 176 4.38 17.96 32.19
N ALA A 177 4.97 17.27 31.21
CA ALA A 177 4.26 16.72 30.06
C ALA A 177 3.41 15.47 30.40
N GLY A 178 3.53 14.93 31.61
CA GLY A 178 2.77 13.77 32.07
C GLY A 178 3.37 12.41 31.70
N LEU A 179 4.65 12.37 31.30
CA LEU A 179 5.37 11.10 31.08
C LEU A 179 5.60 10.39 32.41
N LYS A 180 5.46 9.07 32.39
CA LYS A 180 5.69 8.20 33.55
C LYS A 180 6.69 7.11 33.21
N ARG A 181 7.35 6.60 34.24
CA ARG A 181 8.17 5.40 34.14
C ARG A 181 7.32 4.23 33.64
N GLY A 182 7.83 3.50 32.65
CA GLY A 182 7.16 2.34 32.07
C GLY A 182 6.38 2.64 30.78
N ASP A 183 6.22 3.91 30.41
CA ASP A 183 5.56 4.28 29.16
C ASP A 183 6.37 3.83 27.93
N TYR A 184 5.64 3.39 26.89
CA TYR A 184 6.22 3.02 25.60
C TYR A 184 6.03 4.15 24.60
N LEU A 185 7.11 4.65 24.01
CA LEU A 185 7.07 5.75 23.05
C LEU A 185 6.83 5.20 21.64
N LYS A 186 5.74 5.64 21.01
CA LYS A 186 5.35 5.29 19.64
C LYS A 186 5.75 6.37 18.63
N LYS A 187 5.57 7.64 19.00
CA LYS A 187 5.88 8.81 18.16
C LYS A 187 6.39 9.96 19.01
N PHE A 188 7.33 10.72 18.50
CA PHE A 188 7.86 11.92 19.14
C PHE A 188 8.14 13.00 18.10
N GLY A 189 7.24 13.97 17.98
CA GLY A 189 7.26 14.96 16.91
C GLY A 189 7.22 14.27 15.54
N GLY A 190 8.26 14.52 14.73
CA GLY A 190 8.47 13.83 13.46
C GLY A 190 9.15 12.46 13.55
N VAL A 191 9.56 12.02 14.75
CA VAL A 191 10.29 10.77 14.97
C VAL A 191 9.34 9.60 15.27
N ASN A 192 9.53 8.48 14.58
CA ASN A 192 8.77 7.24 14.66
C ASN A 192 9.72 6.02 14.67
N ALA A 193 9.15 4.81 14.74
CA ALA A 193 9.92 3.56 14.74
C ALA A 193 10.75 3.30 13.47
N LEU A 194 10.50 4.01 12.37
CA LEU A 194 11.24 3.84 11.12
C LEU A 194 12.43 4.81 11.00
N ASN A 195 12.41 5.94 11.70
CA ASN A 195 13.38 7.03 11.52
C ASN A 195 14.15 7.41 12.81
N HIS A 196 13.99 6.66 13.90
CA HIS A 196 14.58 7.01 15.20
C HIS A 196 16.12 6.93 15.27
N ASP A 197 16.78 6.20 14.35
CA ASP A 197 18.24 6.01 14.27
C ASP A 197 18.90 5.77 15.64
N GLY A 198 18.38 4.78 16.39
CA GLY A 198 18.88 4.46 17.73
C GLY A 198 18.74 5.58 18.76
N LEU A 199 17.65 6.37 18.67
CA LEU A 199 17.32 7.54 19.51
C LEU A 199 18.12 8.82 19.18
N LYS A 200 19.04 8.79 18.21
CA LYS A 200 19.79 10.00 17.80
C LYS A 200 18.88 11.05 17.17
N ALA A 201 17.91 10.63 16.36
CA ALA A 201 16.93 11.52 15.75
C ALA A 201 16.10 12.26 16.80
N LEU A 202 15.78 11.58 17.91
CA LEU A 202 15.08 12.16 19.06
C LEU A 202 15.87 13.31 19.68
N ALA A 203 17.15 13.08 19.97
CA ALA A 203 18.02 14.10 20.56
C ALA A 203 18.17 15.33 19.64
N LYS A 204 18.22 15.10 18.32
CA LYS A 204 18.24 16.18 17.32
C LYS A 204 16.92 16.97 17.32
N GLU A 205 15.78 16.28 17.31
CA GLU A 205 14.45 16.89 17.33
C GLU A 205 14.25 17.78 18.55
N VAL A 206 14.68 17.31 19.72
CA VAL A 206 14.67 18.05 20.97
C VAL A 206 15.57 19.28 20.92
N GLY A 207 16.73 19.17 20.27
CA GLY A 207 17.65 20.29 20.08
C GLY A 207 17.08 21.39 19.19
N VAL A 208 16.41 21.01 18.10
CA VAL A 208 15.79 21.95 17.13
C VAL A 208 14.54 22.61 17.71
N ASN A 209 13.77 21.88 18.52
CA ASN A 209 12.53 22.35 19.12
C ASN A 209 12.69 22.79 20.57
N ASP A 210 13.84 23.37 20.92
CA ASP A 210 14.05 23.93 22.25
C ASP A 210 13.06 25.06 22.54
N GLY A 211 12.33 24.95 23.65
CA GLY A 211 11.24 25.87 24.03
C GLY A 211 9.95 25.73 23.20
N LYS A 212 9.86 24.77 22.26
CA LYS A 212 8.67 24.53 21.44
C LYS A 212 7.94 23.26 21.88
N GLN A 213 6.62 23.28 21.73
CA GLN A 213 5.77 22.12 22.03
C GLN A 213 5.99 21.03 20.96
N ILE A 214 6.38 19.84 21.41
CA ILE A 214 6.54 18.64 20.61
C ILE A 214 5.41 17.67 20.98
N PRO A 215 4.55 17.26 20.03
CA PRO A 215 3.55 16.23 20.29
C PRO A 215 4.21 14.86 20.37
N LEU A 216 3.79 14.02 21.31
CA LEU A 216 4.24 12.64 21.46
C LEU A 216 3.03 11.70 21.60
N LEU A 217 3.21 10.49 21.08
CA LEU A 217 2.27 9.39 21.25
C LEU A 217 2.96 8.31 22.08
N ILE A 218 2.37 8.01 23.24
CA ILE A 218 2.83 6.95 24.12
C ILE A 218 1.77 5.86 24.27
N SER A 219 2.20 4.69 24.73
CA SER A 219 1.32 3.60 25.13
C SER A 219 1.57 3.29 26.62
N ARG A 220 0.51 3.41 27.43
CA ARG A 220 0.49 3.13 28.87
C ARG A 220 -0.65 2.17 29.14
N ASP A 221 -0.37 1.03 29.76
CA ASP A 221 -1.37 -0.02 30.03
C ASP A 221 -2.15 -0.46 28.77
N ASN A 222 -1.46 -0.53 27.62
CA ASN A 222 -2.02 -0.78 26.28
C ASN A 222 -3.01 0.29 25.76
N LEU A 223 -3.08 1.45 26.41
CA LEU A 223 -3.84 2.61 25.94
C LEU A 223 -2.91 3.63 25.30
N ASP A 224 -3.32 4.14 24.14
CA ASP A 224 -2.56 5.16 23.43
C ASP A 224 -2.96 6.54 23.94
N ILE A 225 -1.96 7.26 24.44
CA ILE A 225 -2.11 8.57 25.05
C ILE A 225 -1.27 9.56 24.26
N GLN A 226 -1.91 10.61 23.74
CA GLN A 226 -1.21 11.75 23.17
C GLN A 226 -0.84 12.73 24.28
N LEU A 227 0.43 13.11 24.31
CA LEU A 227 0.97 14.11 25.23
C LEU A 227 1.70 15.18 24.42
N THR A 228 1.96 16.32 25.07
CA THR A 228 2.75 17.39 24.48
C THR A 228 3.86 17.75 25.44
N LEU A 229 5.10 17.67 24.97
CA LEU A 229 6.29 17.95 25.75
C LEU A 229 6.97 19.19 25.20
N THR A 230 7.36 20.09 26.09
CA THR A 230 8.15 21.27 25.72
C THR A 230 9.56 21.10 26.27
N PRO A 231 10.58 20.88 25.43
CA PRO A 231 11.95 20.86 25.91
C PRO A 231 12.32 22.22 26.50
N LYS A 232 12.90 22.22 27.68
CA LYS A 232 13.43 23.43 28.32
C LYS A 232 14.65 23.08 29.15
N THR A 233 15.52 24.06 29.36
CA THR A 233 16.56 23.95 30.37
C THR A 233 15.90 23.87 31.75
N TRP A 234 16.29 22.88 32.54
CA TRP A 234 15.76 22.61 33.88
C TRP A 234 16.92 22.27 34.83
N SER A 235 16.64 21.98 36.10
CA SER A 235 17.65 21.79 37.15
C SER A 235 18.51 20.51 37.00
N GLY A 236 18.18 19.62 36.07
CA GLY A 236 18.92 18.39 35.83
C GLY A 236 19.69 18.35 34.50
N ARG A 237 20.03 17.14 34.06
CA ARG A 237 20.83 16.91 32.85
C ARG A 237 19.95 16.89 31.60
N GLY A 238 20.37 17.61 30.56
CA GLY A 238 19.69 17.64 29.26
C GLY A 238 18.43 18.52 29.26
N LYS A 239 17.60 18.41 28.21
CA LYS A 239 16.43 19.29 27.98
C LYS A 239 15.07 18.64 28.27
N LEU A 240 15.06 17.36 28.65
CA LEU A 240 13.84 16.56 28.86
C LEU A 240 13.68 16.10 30.31
N GLY A 241 14.76 15.58 30.91
CA GLY A 241 14.74 14.99 32.24
C GLY A 241 14.09 13.62 32.33
N CYS A 242 14.15 12.82 31.27
CA CYS A 242 13.80 11.41 31.29
C CYS A 242 14.91 10.55 30.70
N HIS A 243 14.99 9.29 31.16
CA HIS A 243 15.88 8.28 30.61
C HIS A 243 15.10 7.35 29.69
N ILE A 244 15.48 7.37 28.41
CA ILE A 244 14.79 6.64 27.34
C ILE A 244 15.71 5.51 26.87
N LEU A 245 15.19 4.29 26.85
CA LEU A 245 15.88 3.10 26.36
C LEU A 245 15.29 2.66 25.02
N PRO A 246 16.10 2.28 24.03
CA PRO A 246 15.60 1.64 22.82
C PRO A 246 15.00 0.27 23.18
N LEU A 247 13.99 -0.15 22.41
CA LEU A 247 13.43 -1.50 22.49
C LEU A 247 14.26 -2.51 21.70
#